data_AF-A0A961NC84-F1
#
_entry.id   AF-A0A961NC84-F1
#
_cell.length_a   1.000
_cell.length_b   1.000
_cell.length_c   1.000
_cell.angle_alpha   90.00
_cell.angle_beta   90.00
_cell.angle_gamma   90.00
#
_symmetry.space_group_name_H-M   'P 1'
#
loop_
_entity.id
_entity.type
_entity.pdbx_description
1 polymer ?
#
loop_
_entity_poly.entity_id
_entity_poly.type
_entity_poly.pdbx_seq_one_letter_code
_entity_poly.pdbx_strand_id
1 'polypeptide(L)'
;MQGPQAIDRRIVSVKTTVFLRRVLCRVSAVVLSAALLLPVQAQAQAPAKKVFGSMAGAAALKPASHGFYSRGCLAGAVAMPFDGPTWQVMRISRNRRWGHPELISTIEELSIRANRGGWNGLLVGDISQPRGGPMLTGHASHQIGLDADIWLTPMPNRRLSYREREDTSAISILKKGTNYVDDRRWNKSYENLLRNAASFPQVERLLVHPGIKKKLCDTVKGDRSWLQKVRPYYGHHYHFHMRIGCPPGSTDCRKQKATTPGTGCDSSLQWWFDVALAPKKPSKKKKDTAKAKPAKPKVITVADLPQSCQAVVSANEKPVQSAVYNAKSLSGFVAPQLDLPTRFDPMAALASRPIEAGGKPALKAIAAATVPVPDKPQSVYEPITGPIPVPTPRPDR
;
A
#
# COMPACT_ATOMS: atom_id res chain seq x y z
N MET A 1 -4.58 52.10 78.28
CA MET A 1 -5.53 51.05 77.85
C MET A 1 -5.54 51.02 76.33
N GLN A 2 -5.21 49.87 75.75
CA GLN A 2 -5.12 49.63 74.31
C GLN A 2 -6.53 49.57 73.69
N GLY A 3 -6.80 50.39 72.68
CA GLY A 3 -7.98 50.27 71.83
C GLY A 3 -7.66 49.45 70.56
N PRO A 4 -8.54 48.54 70.12
CA PRO A 4 -8.23 47.59 69.04
C PRO A 4 -8.26 48.28 67.66
N GLN A 5 -7.32 47.86 66.81
CA GLN A 5 -7.17 48.35 65.45
C GLN A 5 -8.34 47.91 64.55
N ALA A 6 -8.96 48.88 63.87
CA ALA A 6 -9.92 48.62 62.82
C ALA A 6 -9.18 48.13 61.57
N ILE A 7 -9.20 46.81 61.34
CA ILE A 7 -8.71 46.20 60.10
C ILE A 7 -9.65 46.60 58.96
N ASP A 8 -9.11 47.34 58.00
CA ASP A 8 -9.81 47.82 56.80
C ASP A 8 -10.36 46.66 55.95
N ARG A 9 -11.68 46.46 56.03
CA ARG A 9 -12.43 45.41 55.31
C ARG A 9 -12.36 45.55 53.79
N ARG A 10 -11.95 46.71 53.23
CA ARG A 10 -11.86 46.90 51.76
C ARG A 10 -10.65 46.18 51.14
N ILE A 11 -9.53 46.08 51.86
CA ILE A 11 -8.31 45.42 51.36
C ILE A 11 -8.48 43.89 51.29
N VAL A 12 -9.26 43.31 52.20
CA VAL A 12 -9.57 41.87 52.20
C VAL A 12 -10.42 41.50 50.99
N SER A 13 -11.41 42.32 50.62
CA SER A 13 -12.30 42.06 49.49
C SER A 13 -11.58 42.00 48.14
N VAL A 14 -10.68 42.97 47.86
CA VAL A 14 -9.94 43.03 46.58
C VAL A 14 -8.94 41.87 46.44
N LYS A 15 -8.26 41.48 47.52
CA LYS A 15 -7.32 40.35 47.49
C LYS A 15 -8.02 39.01 47.25
N THR A 16 -9.20 38.80 47.85
CA THR A 16 -9.99 37.58 47.66
C THR A 16 -10.54 37.49 46.22
N THR A 17 -11.00 38.59 45.63
CA THR A 17 -11.47 38.60 44.23
C THR A 17 -10.35 38.31 43.24
N VAL A 18 -9.15 38.87 43.44
CA VAL A 18 -7.98 38.59 42.57
C VAL A 18 -7.49 37.15 42.74
N PHE A 19 -7.51 36.60 43.96
CA PHE A 19 -7.15 35.19 44.22
C PHE A 19 -8.15 34.23 43.57
N LEU A 20 -9.46 34.48 43.71
CA LEU A 20 -10.52 33.66 43.10
C LEU A 20 -10.43 33.71 41.57
N ARG A 21 -10.17 34.89 40.97
CA ARG A 21 -10.02 35.05 39.51
C ARG A 21 -8.79 34.31 38.98
N ARG A 22 -7.68 34.30 39.72
CA ARG A 22 -6.46 33.54 39.38
C ARG A 22 -6.65 32.02 39.53
N VAL A 23 -7.39 31.58 40.56
CA VAL A 23 -7.73 30.16 40.74
C VAL A 23 -8.71 29.71 39.65
N LEU A 24 -9.76 30.47 39.35
CA LEU A 24 -10.67 30.16 38.23
C LEU A 24 -9.94 30.15 36.88
N CYS A 25 -9.05 31.11 36.58
CA CYS A 25 -8.27 31.07 35.33
C CYS A 25 -7.35 29.85 35.25
N ARG A 26 -6.71 29.45 36.35
CA ARG A 26 -5.86 28.24 36.40
C ARG A 26 -6.67 26.96 36.28
N VAL A 27 -7.82 26.86 36.94
CA VAL A 27 -8.73 25.72 36.84
C VAL A 27 -9.31 25.62 35.42
N SER A 28 -9.76 26.73 34.84
CA SER A 28 -10.22 26.77 33.44
C SER A 28 -9.11 26.38 32.45
N ALA A 29 -7.87 26.85 32.64
CA ALA A 29 -6.74 26.45 31.80
C ALA A 29 -6.40 24.95 31.92
N VAL A 30 -6.47 24.37 33.13
CA VAL A 30 -6.24 22.93 33.35
C VAL A 30 -7.38 22.09 32.76
N VAL A 31 -8.63 22.50 32.92
CA VAL A 31 -9.80 21.80 32.33
C VAL A 31 -9.77 21.86 30.80
N LEU A 32 -9.42 23.01 30.22
CA LEU A 32 -9.30 23.17 28.76
C LEU A 32 -8.13 22.35 28.19
N SER A 33 -7.01 22.27 28.92
CA SER A 33 -5.85 21.44 28.54
C SER A 33 -6.16 19.94 28.64
N ALA A 34 -6.90 19.52 29.66
CA ALA A 34 -7.34 18.13 29.81
C ALA A 34 -8.33 17.71 28.71
N ALA A 35 -9.26 18.60 28.31
CA ALA A 35 -10.22 18.33 27.25
C ALA A 35 -9.57 18.16 25.86
N LEU A 36 -8.46 18.85 25.58
CA LEU A 36 -7.70 18.72 24.32
C LEU A 36 -6.89 17.41 24.23
N LEU A 37 -6.58 16.75 25.35
CA LEU A 37 -5.76 15.53 25.38
C LEU A 37 -6.57 14.23 25.13
N LEU A 38 -7.86 14.22 25.45
CA LEU A 38 -8.74 13.06 25.30
C LEU A 38 -8.84 12.51 23.85
N PRO A 39 -9.06 13.32 22.80
CA PRO A 39 -9.19 12.79 21.43
C PRO A 39 -7.87 12.22 20.88
N VAL A 40 -6.72 12.78 21.27
CA VAL A 40 -5.40 12.31 20.83
C VAL A 40 -5.09 10.94 21.45
N GLN A 41 -5.41 10.75 22.73
CA GLN A 41 -5.26 9.45 23.38
C GLN A 41 -6.11 8.38 22.68
N ALA A 42 -7.41 8.64 22.47
CA ALA A 42 -8.32 7.69 21.85
C ALA A 42 -7.84 7.19 20.47
N GLN A 43 -7.28 8.06 19.63
CA GLN A 43 -6.70 7.66 18.34
C GLN A 43 -5.44 6.81 18.49
N ALA A 44 -4.61 7.08 19.50
CA ALA A 44 -3.38 6.33 19.76
C ALA A 44 -3.67 4.87 20.14
N GLN A 45 -4.72 4.59 20.93
CA GLN A 45 -5.08 3.22 21.29
C GLN A 45 -5.96 2.51 20.25
N ALA A 46 -6.41 3.20 19.20
CA ALA A 46 -7.22 2.59 18.16
C ALA A 46 -6.42 1.54 17.36
N PRO A 47 -7.06 0.46 16.86
CA PRO A 47 -6.40 -0.53 16.02
C PRO A 47 -5.80 0.12 14.77
N ALA A 48 -4.48 0.05 14.60
CA ALA A 48 -3.76 0.76 13.55
C ALA A 48 -4.33 0.46 12.16
N LYS A 49 -4.63 -0.82 11.87
CA LYS A 49 -5.19 -1.21 10.57
C LYS A 49 -6.52 -0.53 10.23
N LYS A 50 -7.35 -0.22 11.23
CA LYS A 50 -8.62 0.49 11.01
C LYS A 50 -8.36 1.97 10.74
N VAL A 51 -7.48 2.58 11.52
CA VAL A 51 -7.12 4.01 11.38
C VAL A 51 -6.44 4.29 10.04
N PHE A 52 -5.42 3.52 9.67
CA PHE A 52 -4.72 3.72 8.40
C PHE A 52 -5.57 3.32 7.19
N GLY A 53 -6.37 2.26 7.32
CA GLY A 53 -7.24 1.79 6.24
C GLY A 53 -8.44 2.68 5.96
N SER A 54 -8.79 3.60 6.86
CA SER A 54 -9.85 4.59 6.63
C SER A 54 -9.33 5.90 6.01
N MET A 55 -8.02 6.07 5.83
CA MET A 55 -7.47 7.31 5.27
C MET A 55 -7.77 7.39 3.77
N ALA A 56 -8.40 8.48 3.33
CA ALA A 56 -8.75 8.70 1.93
C ALA A 56 -7.56 9.21 1.11
N GLY A 57 -6.80 10.17 1.66
CA GLY A 57 -5.63 10.75 1.01
C GLY A 57 -4.37 10.79 1.87
N ALA A 58 -3.27 11.17 1.21
CA ALA A 58 -1.95 11.23 1.80
C ALA A 58 -1.86 12.33 2.87
N ALA A 59 -0.97 12.15 3.84
CA ALA A 59 -0.64 13.21 4.79
C ALA A 59 0.07 14.37 4.07
N ALA A 60 -0.34 15.62 4.34
CA ALA A 60 0.28 16.85 3.85
C ALA A 60 1.62 17.13 4.57
N LEU A 61 2.56 16.20 4.43
CA LEU A 61 3.89 16.21 5.02
C LEU A 61 4.93 16.00 3.91
N LYS A 62 6.21 16.23 4.23
CA LYS A 62 7.30 15.84 3.34
C LYS A 62 7.33 14.30 3.19
N PRO A 63 7.63 13.76 2.00
CA PRO A 63 7.75 12.32 1.81
C PRO A 63 8.77 11.70 2.74
N ALA A 64 8.36 10.73 3.56
CA ALA A 64 9.24 9.95 4.42
C ALA A 64 8.62 8.61 4.80
N SER A 65 9.44 7.56 4.77
CA SER A 65 9.09 6.21 5.23
C SER A 65 9.52 6.04 6.68
N HIS A 66 8.60 5.65 7.56
CA HIS A 66 8.86 5.57 9.00
C HIS A 66 8.75 4.13 9.51
N GLY A 67 9.76 3.65 10.23
CA GLY A 67 9.75 2.30 10.83
C GLY A 67 10.20 1.19 9.89
N PHE A 68 9.59 0.02 9.99
CA PHE A 68 9.94 -1.18 9.21
C PHE A 68 8.83 -1.53 8.22
N TYR A 69 9.16 -2.27 7.16
CA TYR A 69 8.23 -2.63 6.07
C TYR A 69 6.87 -3.19 6.52
N SER A 70 6.85 -3.92 7.65
CA SER A 70 5.67 -4.51 8.29
C SER A 70 5.30 -3.90 9.65
N ARG A 71 5.88 -2.74 9.99
CA ARG A 71 5.60 -2.01 11.23
C ARG A 71 6.01 -0.55 11.08
N GLY A 72 5.15 0.24 10.44
CA GLY A 72 5.49 1.62 10.10
C GLY A 72 4.33 2.39 9.47
N CYS A 73 4.65 3.54 8.90
CA CYS A 73 3.74 4.40 8.15
C CYS A 73 4.49 5.20 7.08
N LEU A 74 3.74 5.93 6.27
CA LEU A 74 4.26 6.74 5.16
C LEU A 74 3.72 8.17 5.25
N ALA A 75 4.64 9.13 5.40
CA ALA A 75 4.36 10.56 5.28
C ALA A 75 4.46 11.00 3.83
N GLY A 76 3.65 11.99 3.41
CA GLY A 76 3.83 12.67 2.13
C GLY A 76 3.75 11.77 0.89
N ALA A 77 2.98 10.68 0.96
CA ALA A 77 2.85 9.71 -0.13
C ALA A 77 2.43 10.38 -1.44
N VAL A 78 2.84 9.78 -2.55
CA VAL A 78 2.32 10.10 -3.88
C VAL A 78 1.61 8.90 -4.47
N ALA A 79 0.53 9.16 -5.17
CA ALA A 79 -0.29 8.15 -5.81
C ALA A 79 0.22 7.89 -7.23
N MET A 80 0.52 6.64 -7.58
CA MET A 80 0.84 6.26 -8.94
C MET A 80 -0.37 6.54 -9.85
N PRO A 81 -0.24 7.28 -10.97
CA PRO A 81 -1.34 7.49 -11.90
C PRO A 81 -2.00 6.16 -12.28
N PHE A 82 -3.34 6.16 -12.41
CA PHE A 82 -4.09 4.93 -12.74
C PHE A 82 -3.60 4.30 -14.05
N ASP A 83 -3.14 5.15 -14.96
CA ASP A 83 -2.63 4.79 -16.27
C ASP A 83 -1.33 5.52 -16.55
N GLY A 84 -0.46 4.83 -17.28
CA GLY A 84 0.59 5.45 -18.06
C GLY A 84 0.77 4.73 -19.37
N PRO A 85 1.77 5.12 -20.20
CA PRO A 85 1.99 4.49 -21.49
C PRO A 85 2.20 2.97 -21.39
N THR A 86 2.91 2.55 -20.34
CA THR A 86 3.39 1.17 -20.16
C THR A 86 2.92 0.52 -18.86
N TRP A 87 1.89 1.07 -18.19
CA TRP A 87 1.30 0.45 -17.00
C TRP A 87 -0.19 0.73 -16.83
N GLN A 88 -0.84 -0.10 -16.01
CA GLN A 88 -2.17 0.13 -15.44
C GLN A 88 -2.21 -0.30 -13.98
N VAL A 89 -2.82 0.51 -13.12
CA VAL A 89 -3.10 0.15 -11.72
C VAL A 89 -4.34 -0.76 -11.66
N MET A 90 -4.24 -1.85 -10.91
CA MET A 90 -5.29 -2.84 -10.68
C MET A 90 -5.93 -2.65 -9.30
N ARG A 91 -7.15 -3.16 -9.11
CA ARG A 91 -7.86 -3.10 -7.80
C ARG A 91 -7.91 -1.67 -7.23
N ILE A 92 -8.28 -0.71 -8.09
CA ILE A 92 -8.35 0.71 -7.79
C ILE A 92 -9.20 0.98 -6.54
N SER A 93 -10.30 0.23 -6.39
CA SER A 93 -11.23 0.32 -5.26
C SER A 93 -10.57 0.18 -3.88
N ARG A 94 -9.42 -0.53 -3.79
CA ARG A 94 -8.69 -0.75 -2.52
C ARG A 94 -7.97 0.50 -2.01
N ASN A 95 -7.80 1.52 -2.85
CA ASN A 95 -7.02 2.73 -2.54
C ASN A 95 -5.56 2.43 -2.12
N ARG A 96 -4.88 1.52 -2.84
CA ARG A 96 -3.53 1.03 -2.49
C ARG A 96 -2.41 1.41 -3.47
N ARG A 97 -2.63 2.42 -4.31
CA ARG A 97 -1.64 2.88 -5.32
C ARG A 97 -0.62 3.90 -4.80
N TRP A 98 -0.45 4.01 -3.49
CA TRP A 98 0.32 5.08 -2.86
C TRP A 98 1.69 4.59 -2.45
N GLY A 99 2.73 5.39 -2.65
CA GLY A 99 4.09 5.01 -2.28
C GLY A 99 4.99 6.20 -2.02
N HIS A 100 6.21 5.92 -1.59
CA HIS A 100 7.28 6.90 -1.58
C HIS A 100 7.61 7.31 -3.03
N PRO A 101 7.91 8.59 -3.33
CA PRO A 101 8.21 9.02 -4.70
C PRO A 101 9.28 8.19 -5.41
N GLU A 102 10.32 7.76 -4.68
CA GLU A 102 11.37 6.89 -5.23
C GLU A 102 10.84 5.52 -5.67
N LEU A 103 9.90 4.91 -4.93
CA LEU A 103 9.26 3.67 -5.37
C LEU A 103 8.41 3.89 -6.62
N ILE A 104 7.59 4.94 -6.64
CA ILE A 104 6.71 5.21 -7.79
C ILE A 104 7.54 5.48 -9.05
N SER A 105 8.63 6.26 -8.94
CA SER A 105 9.61 6.46 -10.03
C SER A 105 10.24 5.15 -10.48
N THR A 106 10.57 4.25 -9.55
CA THR A 106 11.14 2.92 -9.87
C THR A 106 10.14 2.07 -10.66
N ILE A 107 8.86 2.10 -10.30
CA ILE A 107 7.80 1.36 -11.02
C ILE A 107 7.60 1.94 -12.42
N GLU A 108 7.57 3.27 -12.56
CA GLU A 108 7.50 3.94 -13.87
C GLU A 108 8.66 3.47 -14.77
N GLU A 109 9.91 3.59 -14.30
CA GLU A 109 11.09 3.17 -15.07
C GLU A 109 11.09 1.68 -15.39
N LEU A 110 10.72 0.83 -14.43
CA LEU A 110 10.58 -0.60 -14.66
C LEU A 110 9.57 -0.88 -15.76
N SER A 111 8.45 -0.16 -15.80
CA SER A 111 7.41 -0.36 -16.81
C SER A 111 7.92 -0.06 -18.22
N ILE A 112 8.71 1.00 -18.37
CA ILE A 112 9.33 1.41 -19.63
C ILE A 112 10.39 0.38 -20.05
N ARG A 113 11.27 -0.04 -19.13
CA ARG A 113 12.32 -1.04 -19.41
C ARG A 113 11.72 -2.40 -19.78
N ALA A 114 10.65 -2.80 -19.09
CA ALA A 114 9.92 -4.02 -19.39
C ALA A 114 9.30 -3.97 -20.80
N ASN A 115 8.62 -2.86 -21.15
CA ASN A 115 8.05 -2.66 -22.48
C ASN A 115 9.09 -2.71 -23.61
N ARG A 116 10.22 -2.01 -23.44
CA ARG A 116 11.36 -2.10 -24.40
C ARG A 116 11.93 -3.51 -24.52
N GLY A 117 11.80 -4.32 -23.47
CA GLY A 117 12.24 -5.72 -23.42
C GLY A 117 11.21 -6.75 -23.91
N GLY A 118 10.11 -6.29 -24.54
CA GLY A 118 9.05 -7.14 -25.10
C GLY A 118 7.90 -7.46 -24.13
N TRP A 119 7.88 -6.88 -22.93
CA TRP A 119 6.78 -7.04 -21.97
C TRP A 119 5.78 -5.89 -22.10
N ASN A 120 4.62 -6.12 -22.72
CA ASN A 120 3.72 -5.05 -23.18
C ASN A 120 3.43 -3.93 -22.17
N GLY A 121 3.36 -4.23 -20.87
CA GLY A 121 3.32 -3.24 -19.81
C GLY A 121 3.09 -3.89 -18.45
N LEU A 122 3.16 -3.11 -17.38
CA LEU A 122 2.92 -3.60 -16.03
C LEU A 122 1.43 -3.51 -15.68
N LEU A 123 0.90 -4.57 -15.08
CA LEU A 123 -0.29 -4.47 -14.23
C LEU A 123 0.21 -4.33 -12.79
N VAL A 124 0.00 -3.16 -12.21
CA VAL A 124 0.49 -2.79 -10.87
C VAL A 124 -0.61 -3.08 -9.85
N GLY A 125 -0.31 -3.96 -8.89
CA GLY A 125 -1.19 -4.32 -7.79
C GLY A 125 -1.05 -3.37 -6.59
N ASP A 126 -1.05 -3.93 -5.39
CA ASP A 126 -0.99 -3.17 -4.14
C ASP A 126 0.43 -2.55 -3.98
N ILE A 127 0.49 -1.26 -3.65
CA ILE A 127 1.70 -0.53 -3.26
C ILE A 127 1.63 -0.23 -1.76
N SER A 128 0.83 0.75 -1.34
CA SER A 128 0.54 1.06 0.06
C SER A 128 -0.75 1.89 0.13
N GLN A 129 -1.33 1.98 1.32
CA GLN A 129 -2.43 2.92 1.63
C GLN A 129 -1.90 4.37 1.59
N PRO A 130 -2.76 5.41 1.52
CA PRO A 130 -2.31 6.80 1.36
C PRO A 130 -1.35 7.30 2.45
N ARG A 131 -1.43 6.73 3.65
CA ARG A 131 -0.55 7.04 4.78
C ARG A 131 0.27 5.82 5.24
N GLY A 132 0.35 4.79 4.39
CA GLY A 132 0.98 3.52 4.73
C GLY A 132 0.22 2.78 5.84
N GLY A 133 0.93 2.28 6.84
CA GLY A 133 0.35 1.61 7.99
C GLY A 133 -0.12 0.18 7.74
N PRO A 134 -0.44 -0.58 8.82
CA PRO A 134 -1.03 -1.90 8.69
C PRO A 134 -2.27 -1.88 7.79
N MET A 135 -2.35 -2.82 6.85
CA MET A 135 -3.50 -2.95 5.97
C MET A 135 -4.65 -3.68 6.64
N LEU A 136 -5.87 -3.36 6.22
CA LEU A 136 -7.07 -4.05 6.68
C LEU A 136 -7.06 -5.55 6.34
N THR A 137 -6.45 -5.91 5.21
CA THR A 137 -6.33 -7.28 4.67
C THR A 137 -5.08 -7.43 3.80
N GLY A 138 -4.72 -8.69 3.51
CA GLY A 138 -3.67 -9.02 2.55
C GLY A 138 -2.29 -8.98 3.20
N HIS A 139 -1.47 -8.02 2.80
CA HIS A 139 -0.04 -8.01 3.06
C HIS A 139 0.29 -7.68 4.51
N ALA A 140 1.29 -8.37 5.05
CA ALA A 140 1.89 -8.00 6.33
C ALA A 140 2.82 -6.77 6.20
N SER A 141 3.46 -6.60 5.04
CA SER A 141 4.30 -5.44 4.69
C SER A 141 3.50 -4.33 3.98
N HIS A 142 4.09 -3.57 3.06
CA HIS A 142 3.43 -2.44 2.36
C HIS A 142 2.99 -1.31 3.29
N GLN A 143 3.61 -1.18 4.45
CA GLN A 143 3.22 -0.17 5.44
C GLN A 143 3.96 1.15 5.28
N ILE A 144 5.08 1.17 4.55
CA ILE A 144 5.98 2.34 4.51
C ILE A 144 6.22 2.88 3.11
N GLY A 145 5.44 2.46 2.10
CA GLY A 145 5.56 3.00 0.74
C GLY A 145 6.77 2.54 -0.06
N LEU A 146 7.39 1.40 0.32
CA LEU A 146 8.62 0.86 -0.28
C LEU A 146 8.43 -0.56 -0.86
N ASP A 147 7.18 -1.03 -0.93
CA ASP A 147 6.79 -2.33 -1.46
C ASP A 147 5.76 -2.15 -2.58
N ALA A 148 5.85 -2.95 -3.65
CA ALA A 148 4.85 -2.99 -4.70
C ALA A 148 4.69 -4.39 -5.29
N ASP A 149 3.45 -4.81 -5.49
CA ASP A 149 3.14 -6.03 -6.23
C ASP A 149 3.00 -5.75 -7.72
N ILE A 150 3.76 -6.47 -8.53
CA ILE A 150 3.69 -6.39 -9.99
C ILE A 150 3.23 -7.74 -10.52
N TRP A 151 2.12 -7.75 -11.24
CA TRP A 151 1.56 -9.00 -11.75
C TRP A 151 2.50 -9.62 -12.79
N LEU A 152 2.60 -10.96 -12.75
CA LEU A 152 3.27 -11.77 -13.77
C LEU A 152 2.35 -12.02 -14.97
N THR A 153 1.36 -11.16 -15.17
CA THR A 153 0.49 -11.10 -16.33
C THR A 153 0.78 -9.78 -17.04
N PRO A 154 1.21 -9.81 -18.32
CA PRO A 154 1.49 -8.58 -19.04
C PRO A 154 0.21 -7.77 -19.21
N MET A 155 0.35 -6.44 -19.27
CA MET A 155 -0.73 -5.55 -19.68
C MET A 155 -1.29 -5.99 -21.04
N PRO A 156 -2.62 -5.96 -21.27
CA PRO A 156 -3.18 -6.23 -22.60
C PRO A 156 -2.87 -5.08 -23.58
N ASN A 157 -3.02 -5.31 -24.89
CA ASN A 157 -2.83 -4.28 -25.94
C ASN A 157 -3.98 -3.24 -25.99
N ARG A 158 -4.64 -3.01 -24.86
CA ARG A 158 -5.72 -2.04 -24.69
C ARG A 158 -5.75 -1.58 -23.24
N ARG A 159 -6.51 -0.52 -22.96
CA ARG A 159 -6.80 -0.15 -21.58
C ARG A 159 -7.99 -0.93 -21.03
N LEU A 160 -7.86 -1.36 -19.79
CA LEU A 160 -8.92 -1.97 -19.01
C LEU A 160 -9.77 -0.85 -18.40
N SER A 161 -11.08 -1.00 -18.47
CA SER A 161 -12.04 -0.18 -17.72
C SER A 161 -11.85 -0.35 -16.21
N TYR A 162 -12.47 0.52 -15.42
CA TYR A 162 -12.48 0.40 -13.97
C TYR A 162 -12.98 -0.99 -13.53
N ARG A 163 -14.14 -1.44 -14.05
CA ARG A 163 -14.71 -2.74 -13.70
C ARG A 163 -13.79 -3.91 -14.06
N GLU A 164 -13.17 -3.88 -15.23
CA GLU A 164 -12.22 -4.93 -15.62
C GLU A 164 -11.00 -4.99 -14.69
N ARG A 165 -10.52 -3.85 -14.18
CA ARG A 165 -9.41 -3.81 -13.20
C ARG A 165 -9.80 -4.37 -11.83
N GLU A 166 -11.08 -4.35 -11.49
CA GLU A 166 -11.63 -4.98 -10.29
C GLU A 166 -11.87 -6.49 -10.46
N ASP A 167 -12.25 -6.93 -11.66
CA ASP A 167 -12.68 -8.33 -11.91
C ASP A 167 -11.58 -9.24 -12.46
N THR A 168 -10.62 -8.69 -13.20
CA THR A 168 -9.54 -9.50 -13.78
C THR A 168 -8.76 -10.20 -12.67
N SER A 169 -8.56 -11.51 -12.73
CA SER A 169 -7.67 -12.21 -11.80
C SER A 169 -6.25 -12.28 -12.34
N ALA A 170 -5.27 -12.14 -11.45
CA ALA A 170 -3.90 -12.46 -11.78
C ALA A 170 -3.76 -13.97 -12.06
N ILE A 171 -2.99 -14.35 -13.08
CA ILE A 171 -2.89 -15.75 -13.50
C ILE A 171 -1.63 -16.38 -12.90
N SER A 172 -1.78 -17.54 -12.26
CA SER A 172 -0.63 -18.30 -11.77
C SER A 172 0.24 -18.77 -12.94
N ILE A 173 1.56 -18.59 -12.81
CA ILE A 173 2.54 -19.09 -13.79
C ILE A 173 3.02 -20.51 -13.47
N LEU A 174 2.49 -21.13 -12.41
CA LEU A 174 2.81 -22.51 -12.04
C LEU A 174 1.92 -23.51 -12.79
N LYS A 175 2.48 -24.70 -13.04
CA LYS A 175 1.70 -25.84 -13.53
C LYS A 175 0.74 -26.29 -12.42
N LYS A 176 -0.54 -26.40 -12.78
CA LYS A 176 -1.63 -26.75 -11.85
C LYS A 176 -1.28 -27.99 -11.03
N GLY A 177 -1.45 -27.90 -9.71
CA GLY A 177 -1.17 -29.00 -8.77
C GLY A 177 0.31 -29.22 -8.46
N THR A 178 1.20 -28.32 -8.89
CA THR A 178 2.64 -28.44 -8.67
C THR A 178 3.24 -27.15 -8.13
N ASN A 179 4.47 -27.24 -7.62
CA ASN A 179 5.27 -26.09 -7.18
C ASN A 179 6.21 -25.54 -8.28
N TYR A 180 6.06 -26.00 -9.53
CA TYR A 180 6.95 -25.68 -10.64
C TYR A 180 6.26 -24.80 -11.67
N VAL A 181 7.04 -23.97 -12.37
CA VAL A 181 6.56 -23.13 -13.47
C VAL A 181 5.98 -23.99 -14.60
N ASP A 182 4.88 -23.53 -15.21
CA ASP A 182 4.35 -24.12 -16.45
C ASP A 182 5.16 -23.60 -17.64
N ASP A 183 5.98 -24.47 -18.24
CA ASP A 183 6.85 -24.10 -19.36
C ASP A 183 6.11 -23.64 -20.60
N ARG A 184 4.81 -23.97 -20.73
CA ARG A 184 3.96 -23.45 -21.81
C ARG A 184 3.63 -21.96 -21.65
N ARG A 185 3.77 -21.43 -20.42
CA ARG A 185 3.54 -20.01 -20.09
C ARG A 185 4.84 -19.22 -20.04
N TRP A 186 5.93 -19.87 -19.62
CA TRP A 186 7.22 -19.21 -19.41
C TRP A 186 7.93 -18.93 -20.72
N ASN A 187 8.42 -17.70 -20.87
CA ASN A 187 9.30 -17.32 -21.97
C ASN A 187 10.33 -16.30 -21.46
N LYS A 188 11.27 -15.90 -22.32
CA LYS A 188 12.39 -15.02 -21.95
C LYS A 188 11.95 -13.65 -21.40
N SER A 189 10.75 -13.17 -21.74
CA SER A 189 10.25 -11.88 -21.25
C SER A 189 10.02 -11.86 -19.73
N TYR A 190 9.66 -13.00 -19.11
CA TYR A 190 9.54 -13.11 -17.65
C TYR A 190 10.90 -12.98 -16.95
N GLU A 191 11.93 -13.62 -17.51
CA GLU A 191 13.29 -13.47 -17.02
C GLU A 191 13.76 -12.01 -17.18
N ASN A 192 13.53 -11.41 -18.34
CA ASN A 192 13.90 -10.02 -18.60
C ASN A 192 13.19 -9.05 -17.64
N LEU A 193 11.89 -9.25 -17.35
CA LEU A 193 11.14 -8.45 -16.38
C LEU A 193 11.78 -8.52 -14.99
N LEU A 194 12.03 -9.72 -14.48
CA LEU A 194 12.59 -9.92 -13.14
C LEU A 194 14.05 -9.45 -13.06
N ARG A 195 14.84 -9.63 -14.12
CA ARG A 195 16.20 -9.09 -14.22
C ARG A 195 16.19 -7.57 -14.20
N ASN A 196 15.36 -6.94 -15.05
CA ASN A 196 15.22 -5.48 -15.09
C ASN A 196 14.83 -4.92 -13.72
N ALA A 197 13.88 -5.56 -13.02
CA ALA A 197 13.48 -5.16 -11.67
C ALA A 197 14.63 -5.32 -10.65
N ALA A 198 15.41 -6.41 -10.70
CA ALA A 198 16.51 -6.64 -9.77
C ALA A 198 17.72 -5.71 -10.03
N SER A 199 17.91 -5.26 -11.27
CA SER A 199 19.03 -4.41 -11.67
C SER A 199 18.96 -2.99 -11.13
N PHE A 200 17.82 -2.52 -10.63
CA PHE A 200 17.73 -1.23 -9.96
C PHE A 200 18.56 -1.23 -8.67
N PRO A 201 19.45 -0.23 -8.44
CA PRO A 201 20.29 -0.19 -7.25
C PRO A 201 19.46 -0.08 -5.96
N GLN A 202 18.35 0.67 -6.00
CA GLN A 202 17.42 0.84 -4.88
C GLN A 202 16.62 -0.42 -4.55
N VAL A 203 16.45 -1.37 -5.49
CA VAL A 203 15.72 -2.63 -5.22
C VAL A 203 16.59 -3.53 -4.36
N GLU A 204 16.08 -3.91 -3.18
CA GLU A 204 16.76 -4.83 -2.26
C GLU A 204 16.30 -6.27 -2.46
N ARG A 205 15.01 -6.49 -2.78
CA ARG A 205 14.43 -7.83 -2.92
C ARG A 205 13.32 -7.87 -3.95
N LEU A 206 13.24 -9.00 -4.64
CA LEU A 206 12.05 -9.46 -5.36
C LEU A 206 11.57 -10.75 -4.72
N LEU A 207 10.40 -10.76 -4.08
CA LEU A 207 9.83 -12.00 -3.54
C LEU A 207 9.01 -12.68 -4.63
N VAL A 208 9.32 -13.95 -4.89
CA VAL A 208 8.68 -14.79 -5.91
C VAL A 208 8.39 -16.17 -5.33
N HIS A 209 7.46 -16.91 -5.93
CA HIS A 209 7.28 -18.32 -5.58
C HIS A 209 8.58 -19.13 -5.75
N PRO A 210 8.89 -20.13 -4.90
CA PRO A 210 10.11 -20.94 -5.03
C PRO A 210 10.28 -21.60 -6.40
N GLY A 211 9.17 -22.02 -7.03
CA GLY A 211 9.15 -22.53 -8.41
C GLY A 211 9.70 -21.56 -9.45
N ILE A 212 9.41 -20.27 -9.31
CA ILE A 212 9.91 -19.21 -10.21
C ILE A 212 11.41 -19.02 -9.98
N LYS A 213 11.83 -18.95 -8.71
CA LYS A 213 13.24 -18.87 -8.35
C LYS A 213 14.02 -20.06 -8.93
N LYS A 214 13.47 -21.27 -8.83
CA LYS A 214 14.05 -22.47 -9.44
C LYS A 214 14.14 -22.37 -10.96
N LYS A 215 13.07 -21.97 -11.64
CA LYS A 215 13.08 -21.79 -13.10
C LYS A 215 14.18 -20.82 -13.54
N LEU A 216 14.37 -19.71 -12.84
CA LEU A 216 15.47 -18.78 -13.08
C LEU A 216 16.84 -19.43 -12.84
N CYS A 217 17.01 -20.14 -11.72
CA CYS A 217 18.25 -20.84 -11.41
C CYS A 217 18.63 -21.85 -12.50
N ASP A 218 17.67 -22.58 -13.06
CA ASP A 218 17.89 -23.59 -14.09
C ASP A 218 18.21 -22.96 -15.47
N THR A 219 17.57 -21.84 -15.80
CA THR A 219 17.56 -21.30 -17.18
C THR A 219 18.44 -20.09 -17.43
N VAL A 220 18.71 -19.25 -16.44
CA VAL A 220 19.53 -18.04 -16.62
C VAL A 220 20.98 -18.44 -16.93
N LYS A 221 21.52 -17.93 -18.03
CA LYS A 221 22.93 -18.09 -18.44
C LYS A 221 23.65 -16.74 -18.37
N GLY A 222 24.98 -16.75 -18.31
CA GLY A 222 25.79 -15.52 -18.20
C GLY A 222 25.73 -14.91 -16.81
N ASP A 223 25.53 -13.59 -16.71
CA ASP A 223 25.46 -12.89 -15.44
C ASP A 223 24.23 -13.33 -14.61
N ARG A 224 24.52 -13.83 -13.42
CA ARG A 224 23.54 -14.35 -12.45
C ARG A 224 23.57 -13.57 -11.13
N SER A 225 24.37 -12.51 -11.02
CA SER A 225 24.52 -11.71 -9.79
C SER A 225 23.18 -11.16 -9.28
N TRP A 226 22.32 -10.71 -10.20
CA TRP A 226 20.98 -10.20 -9.92
C TRP A 226 20.05 -11.22 -9.22
N LEU A 227 20.31 -12.52 -9.36
CA LEU A 227 19.54 -13.56 -8.69
C LEU A 227 19.64 -13.44 -7.16
N GLN A 228 20.70 -12.84 -6.61
CA GLN A 228 20.83 -12.63 -5.17
C GLN A 228 19.61 -11.90 -4.57
N LYS A 229 19.05 -10.93 -5.30
CA LYS A 229 17.88 -10.14 -4.88
C LYS A 229 16.57 -10.92 -5.04
N VAL A 230 16.51 -11.96 -5.87
CA VAL A 230 15.32 -12.79 -6.07
C VAL A 230 15.20 -13.80 -4.94
N ARG A 231 14.19 -13.63 -4.09
CA ARG A 231 13.99 -14.40 -2.86
C ARG A 231 12.72 -15.28 -2.95
N PRO A 232 12.84 -16.59 -2.68
CA PRO A 232 11.68 -17.46 -2.59
C PRO A 232 10.79 -17.07 -1.40
N TYR A 233 9.48 -17.04 -1.61
CA TYR A 233 8.47 -16.81 -0.58
C TYR A 233 7.15 -17.52 -0.92
N TYR A 234 6.35 -17.88 0.09
CA TYR A 234 5.04 -18.52 -0.11
C TYR A 234 4.11 -17.64 -0.96
N GLY A 235 3.22 -18.24 -1.75
CA GLY A 235 2.36 -17.48 -2.67
C GLY A 235 3.16 -16.94 -3.85
N HIS A 236 3.02 -15.66 -4.19
CA HIS A 236 3.85 -14.96 -5.21
C HIS A 236 4.03 -15.73 -6.54
N HIS A 237 2.99 -16.46 -6.96
CA HIS A 237 2.99 -17.26 -8.18
C HIS A 237 2.24 -16.60 -9.33
N TYR A 238 1.59 -15.47 -9.09
CA TYR A 238 0.89 -14.65 -10.08
C TYR A 238 1.35 -13.18 -10.08
N HIS A 239 2.19 -12.80 -9.12
CA HIS A 239 2.85 -11.51 -9.01
C HIS A 239 4.24 -11.74 -8.41
N PHE A 240 5.14 -10.78 -8.58
CA PHE A 240 6.31 -10.65 -7.73
C PHE A 240 6.16 -9.42 -6.85
N HIS A 241 6.64 -9.54 -5.62
CA HIS A 241 6.70 -8.43 -4.66
C HIS A 241 8.04 -7.74 -4.83
N MET A 242 8.05 -6.48 -5.23
CA MET A 242 9.27 -5.66 -5.31
C MET A 242 9.42 -4.83 -4.03
N ARG A 243 10.60 -4.85 -3.44
CA ARG A 243 10.97 -4.03 -2.28
C ARG A 243 12.18 -3.16 -2.61
N ILE A 244 12.06 -1.86 -2.37
CA ILE A 244 13.20 -0.93 -2.38
C ILE A 244 13.72 -0.67 -0.97
N GLY A 245 14.98 -0.24 -0.87
CA GLY A 245 15.61 0.15 0.39
C GLY A 245 15.08 1.48 0.95
N CYS A 246 15.53 1.82 2.16
CA CYS A 246 15.18 3.09 2.81
C CYS A 246 15.73 4.28 2.01
N PRO A 247 14.86 5.18 1.51
CA PRO A 247 15.28 6.30 0.67
C PRO A 247 15.92 7.43 1.49
N PRO A 248 16.72 8.31 0.87
CA PRO A 248 17.25 9.50 1.53
C PRO A 248 16.15 10.36 2.16
N GLY A 249 16.43 10.96 3.31
CA GLY A 249 15.45 11.77 4.07
C GLY A 249 14.50 10.98 4.97
N SER A 250 14.43 9.66 4.84
CA SER A 250 13.65 8.78 5.74
C SER A 250 14.49 8.31 6.92
N THR A 251 14.76 9.19 7.88
CA THR A 251 15.79 9.01 8.93
C THR A 251 15.48 7.90 9.96
N ASP A 252 14.21 7.61 10.22
CA ASP A 252 13.76 6.52 11.11
C ASP A 252 13.28 5.27 10.32
N CYS A 253 13.55 5.21 9.02
CA CYS A 253 13.34 4.00 8.21
C CYS A 253 14.38 2.93 8.60
N ARG A 254 13.88 1.75 8.94
CA ARG A 254 14.70 0.61 9.37
C ARG A 254 14.95 -0.33 8.21
N LYS A 255 16.23 -0.48 7.86
CA LYS A 255 16.69 -1.41 6.83
C LYS A 255 16.45 -2.86 7.26
N GLN A 256 16.25 -3.74 6.28
CA GLN A 256 16.25 -5.18 6.51
C GLN A 256 17.69 -5.71 6.43
N LYS A 257 18.02 -6.78 7.17
CA LYS A 257 19.33 -7.47 7.05
C LYS A 257 19.61 -7.77 5.57
N ALA A 258 20.84 -7.58 5.08
CA ALA A 258 21.19 -7.89 3.69
C ALA A 258 20.86 -9.34 3.31
N THR A 259 20.56 -9.58 2.03
CA THR A 259 20.41 -10.95 1.49
C THR A 259 21.74 -11.68 1.54
N THR A 260 21.72 -12.98 1.81
CA THR A 260 22.92 -13.83 1.75
C THR A 260 23.63 -13.65 0.41
N PRO A 261 24.98 -13.52 0.39
CA PRO A 261 25.76 -13.50 -0.84
C PRO A 261 25.48 -14.71 -1.73
N GLY A 262 25.67 -14.53 -3.03
CA GLY A 262 25.48 -15.58 -4.04
C GLY A 262 24.07 -15.60 -4.64
N THR A 263 23.85 -16.53 -5.57
CA THR A 263 22.62 -16.57 -6.36
C THR A 263 21.42 -17.12 -5.58
N GLY A 264 21.65 -17.83 -4.46
CA GLY A 264 20.62 -18.55 -3.72
C GLY A 264 19.97 -19.66 -4.55
N CYS A 265 20.76 -20.31 -5.40
CA CYS A 265 20.41 -21.46 -6.23
C CYS A 265 21.03 -22.76 -5.68
N ASP A 266 21.15 -22.85 -4.37
CA ASP A 266 21.84 -23.90 -3.62
C ASP A 266 20.83 -24.66 -2.71
N SER A 267 21.34 -25.35 -1.69
CA SER A 267 20.51 -26.08 -0.71
C SER A 267 19.47 -25.20 -0.01
N SER A 268 19.69 -23.88 0.08
CA SER A 268 18.70 -22.95 0.64
C SER A 268 17.43 -22.85 -0.23
N LEU A 269 17.54 -23.04 -1.54
CA LEU A 269 16.39 -23.13 -2.43
C LEU A 269 15.74 -24.52 -2.36
N GLN A 270 16.55 -25.58 -2.29
CA GLN A 270 16.05 -26.95 -2.22
C GLN A 270 15.18 -27.20 -0.97
N TRP A 271 15.56 -26.61 0.16
CA TRP A 271 14.76 -26.65 1.40
C TRP A 271 13.29 -26.22 1.21
N TRP A 272 13.00 -25.31 0.28
CA TRP A 272 11.62 -24.92 -0.02
C TRP A 272 10.79 -26.07 -0.56
N PHE A 273 11.37 -26.94 -1.39
CA PHE A 273 10.67 -28.05 -1.99
C PHE A 273 10.59 -29.26 -1.05
N ASP A 274 11.66 -29.50 -0.27
CA ASP A 274 11.76 -30.67 0.61
C ASP A 274 11.01 -30.48 1.93
N VAL A 275 10.92 -29.25 2.42
CA VAL A 275 10.38 -28.95 3.75
C VAL A 275 9.22 -27.96 3.68
N ALA A 276 9.43 -26.77 3.12
CA ALA A 276 8.50 -25.66 3.25
C ALA A 276 7.19 -25.87 2.48
N LEU A 277 7.28 -26.38 1.25
CA LEU A 277 6.18 -26.65 0.35
C LEU A 277 5.80 -28.14 0.26
N ALA A 278 6.50 -29.00 1.00
CA ALA A 278 6.19 -30.42 1.03
C ALA A 278 4.78 -30.64 1.61
N PRO A 279 4.00 -31.61 1.08
CA PRO A 279 2.71 -31.96 1.66
C PRO A 279 2.86 -32.29 3.15
N LYS A 280 2.00 -31.71 3.98
CA LYS A 280 2.01 -32.03 5.42
C LYS A 280 1.74 -33.52 5.57
N LYS A 281 2.66 -34.25 6.23
CA LYS A 281 2.44 -35.65 6.58
C LYS A 281 1.11 -35.76 7.34
N PRO A 282 0.25 -36.76 7.04
CA PRO A 282 -0.96 -37.00 7.81
C PRO A 282 -0.57 -37.10 9.28
N SER A 283 -1.08 -36.20 10.12
CA SER A 283 -0.80 -36.31 11.55
C SER A 283 -1.49 -37.58 12.04
N LYS A 284 -0.74 -38.52 12.61
CA LYS A 284 -1.34 -39.53 13.50
C LYS A 284 -2.21 -38.75 14.48
N LYS A 285 -3.52 -39.03 14.57
CA LYS A 285 -4.43 -38.39 15.51
C LYS A 285 -3.76 -38.43 16.88
N LYS A 286 -3.18 -37.31 17.32
CA LYS A 286 -2.70 -37.22 18.70
C LYS A 286 -3.97 -37.29 19.54
N LYS A 287 -4.06 -38.29 20.41
CA LYS A 287 -5.07 -38.40 21.49
C LYS A 287 -5.32 -36.99 22.03
N ASP A 288 -6.58 -36.63 22.17
CA ASP A 288 -7.06 -35.31 22.57
C ASP A 288 -6.51 -34.89 23.95
N THR A 289 -5.24 -34.48 23.98
CA THR A 289 -4.77 -33.61 25.05
C THR A 289 -5.26 -32.22 24.68
N ALA A 290 -6.06 -31.61 25.55
CA ALA A 290 -6.59 -30.28 25.39
C ALA A 290 -5.44 -29.30 25.13
N LYS A 291 -5.09 -29.09 23.86
CA LYS A 291 -4.11 -28.08 23.46
C LYS A 291 -4.67 -26.74 23.90
N ALA A 292 -3.94 -26.05 24.77
CA ALA A 292 -4.23 -24.67 25.11
C ALA A 292 -4.54 -23.89 23.82
N LYS A 293 -5.68 -23.20 23.79
CA LYS A 293 -6.06 -22.37 22.64
C LYS A 293 -4.90 -21.41 22.36
N PRO A 294 -4.41 -21.30 21.11
CA PRO A 294 -3.38 -20.34 20.78
C PRO A 294 -3.78 -18.95 21.28
N ALA A 295 -2.85 -18.25 21.94
CA ALA A 295 -3.10 -16.88 22.39
C ALA A 295 -3.60 -16.05 21.20
N LYS A 296 -4.66 -15.26 21.41
CA LYS A 296 -5.18 -14.37 20.37
C LYS A 296 -4.07 -13.39 19.96
N PRO A 297 -3.82 -13.17 18.66
CA PRO A 297 -2.80 -12.22 18.22
C PRO A 297 -3.04 -10.84 18.85
N LYS A 298 -1.99 -10.21 19.41
CA LYS A 298 -2.07 -8.85 19.94
C LYS A 298 -2.49 -7.89 18.83
N VAL A 299 -3.55 -7.11 19.07
CA VAL A 299 -3.96 -6.03 18.15
C VAL A 299 -2.89 -4.94 18.20
N ILE A 300 -2.30 -4.62 17.04
CA ILE A 300 -1.38 -3.49 16.92
C ILE A 300 -2.20 -2.20 16.90
N THR A 301 -1.94 -1.33 17.86
CA THR A 301 -2.52 0.02 17.96
C THR A 301 -1.63 1.06 17.28
N VAL A 302 -2.14 2.27 17.06
CA VAL A 302 -1.30 3.37 16.52
C VAL A 302 -0.13 3.68 17.47
N ALA A 303 -0.33 3.55 18.79
CA ALA A 303 0.71 3.72 19.80
C ALA A 303 1.81 2.64 19.75
N ASP A 304 1.54 1.45 19.19
CA ASP A 304 2.54 0.38 19.01
C ASP A 304 3.46 0.59 17.78
N LEU A 305 3.21 1.64 16.98
CA LEU A 305 3.98 2.04 15.78
C LEU A 305 5.03 3.12 16.13
N PRO A 306 5.99 3.44 15.24
CA PRO A 306 6.88 4.58 15.44
C PRO A 306 6.11 5.86 15.80
N GLN A 307 6.68 6.70 16.67
CA GLN A 307 6.03 7.93 17.13
C GLN A 307 5.62 8.87 15.98
N SER A 308 6.44 8.90 14.92
CA SER A 308 6.15 9.61 13.66
C SER A 308 4.79 9.23 13.06
N CYS A 309 4.33 8.00 13.26
CA CYS A 309 3.05 7.52 12.74
C CYS A 309 1.83 8.16 13.39
N GLN A 310 1.93 8.61 14.64
CA GLN A 310 0.84 9.39 15.25
C GLN A 310 0.71 10.75 14.55
N ALA A 311 1.84 11.41 14.26
CA ALA A 311 1.84 12.67 13.51
C ALA A 311 1.33 12.50 12.07
N VAL A 312 1.71 11.41 11.40
CA VAL A 312 1.22 11.09 10.05
C VAL A 312 -0.29 10.89 10.02
N VAL A 313 -0.86 10.19 11.00
CA VAL A 313 -2.32 9.99 11.08
C VAL A 313 -3.05 11.30 11.36
N SER A 314 -2.51 12.16 12.23
CA SER A 314 -3.15 13.41 12.62
C SER A 314 -2.95 14.56 11.62
N ALA A 315 -2.08 14.40 10.62
CA ALA A 315 -1.81 15.45 9.63
C ALA A 315 -3.02 15.74 8.74
N ASN A 316 -3.10 16.98 8.24
CA ASN A 316 -4.05 17.36 7.21
C ASN A 316 -3.88 16.49 5.95
N GLU A 317 -4.97 16.28 5.22
CA GLU A 317 -4.92 15.57 3.94
C GLU A 317 -4.29 16.45 2.85
N LYS A 318 -3.46 15.84 2.00
CA LYS A 318 -2.87 16.49 0.83
C LYS A 318 -3.93 16.63 -0.27
N PRO A 319 -4.06 17.80 -0.93
CA PRO A 319 -4.98 17.96 -2.06
C PRO A 319 -4.73 16.94 -3.17
N VAL A 320 -5.78 16.31 -3.68
CA VAL A 320 -5.71 15.17 -4.63
C VAL A 320 -4.82 15.47 -5.83
N GLN A 321 -4.95 16.66 -6.44
CA GLN A 321 -4.17 17.08 -7.62
C GLN A 321 -2.66 17.09 -7.32
N SER A 322 -2.28 17.57 -6.14
CA SER A 322 -0.87 17.61 -5.71
C SER A 322 -0.35 16.25 -5.22
N ALA A 323 -1.25 15.29 -5.00
CA ALA A 323 -0.94 13.99 -4.45
C ALA A 323 -0.67 12.93 -5.52
N VAL A 324 -1.07 13.16 -6.78
CA VAL A 324 -0.74 12.28 -7.90
C VAL A 324 0.70 12.53 -8.35
N TYR A 325 1.47 11.45 -8.54
CA TYR A 325 2.84 11.53 -9.01
C TYR A 325 2.90 12.06 -10.46
N ASN A 326 3.72 13.09 -10.68
CA ASN A 326 3.96 13.65 -12.00
C ASN A 326 5.03 12.81 -12.74
N ALA A 327 4.59 11.70 -13.33
CA ALA A 327 5.44 10.81 -14.11
C ALA A 327 5.89 11.49 -15.41
N LYS A 328 7.19 11.46 -15.69
CA LYS A 328 7.77 12.09 -16.89
C LYS A 328 7.22 11.48 -18.17
N SER A 329 6.95 10.17 -18.14
CA SER A 329 6.35 9.42 -19.25
C SER A 329 4.91 9.81 -19.56
N LEU A 330 4.25 10.62 -18.72
CA LEU A 330 2.90 11.12 -19.03
C LEU A 330 2.89 12.28 -20.02
N SER A 331 4.05 12.88 -20.33
CA SER A 331 4.12 13.96 -21.32
C SER A 331 3.62 13.48 -22.70
N GLY A 332 2.52 14.06 -23.18
CA GLY A 332 1.86 13.67 -24.43
C GLY A 332 1.02 12.39 -24.35
N PHE A 333 0.92 11.76 -23.18
CA PHE A 333 0.05 10.59 -22.97
C PHE A 333 -1.32 11.03 -22.44
N VAL A 334 -2.38 10.59 -23.12
CA VAL A 334 -3.75 10.79 -22.67
C VAL A 334 -4.33 9.44 -22.28
N ALA A 335 -4.64 9.27 -20.99
CA ALA A 335 -5.35 8.10 -20.50
C ALA A 335 -6.85 8.21 -20.84
N PRO A 336 -7.52 7.08 -21.15
CA PRO A 336 -8.97 7.08 -21.20
C PRO A 336 -9.55 7.42 -19.82
N GLN A 337 -10.68 8.11 -19.81
CA GLN A 337 -11.39 8.39 -18.57
C GLN A 337 -11.89 7.08 -17.96
N LEU A 338 -11.55 6.85 -16.69
CA LEU A 338 -12.09 5.74 -15.92
C LEU A 338 -13.39 6.19 -15.26
N ASP A 339 -14.42 5.35 -15.38
CA ASP A 339 -15.67 5.49 -14.63
C ASP A 339 -15.45 5.07 -13.17
N LEU A 340 -14.85 5.99 -12.40
CA LEU A 340 -14.53 5.78 -10.99
C LEU A 340 -15.72 6.13 -10.10
N PRO A 341 -15.94 5.41 -9.00
CA PRO A 341 -16.93 5.81 -8.01
C PRO A 341 -16.56 7.17 -7.42
N THR A 342 -17.57 7.96 -7.05
CA THR A 342 -17.40 9.28 -6.43
C THR A 342 -16.66 9.23 -5.09
N ARG A 343 -16.72 8.09 -4.39
CA ARG A 343 -15.93 7.80 -3.20
C ARG A 343 -15.43 6.37 -3.27
N PHE A 344 -14.15 6.17 -2.94
CA PHE A 344 -13.66 4.86 -2.58
C PHE A 344 -14.04 4.60 -1.13
N ASP A 345 -14.73 3.49 -0.88
CA ASP A 345 -14.87 2.92 0.45
C ASP A 345 -13.97 1.68 0.53
N PRO A 346 -12.72 1.83 1.03
CA PRO A 346 -11.82 0.70 1.17
C PRO A 346 -12.38 -0.38 2.08
N MET A 347 -13.24 -0.04 3.05
CA MET A 347 -13.87 -1.04 3.94
C MET A 347 -14.92 -1.85 3.18
N ALA A 348 -15.73 -1.22 2.33
CA ALA A 348 -16.69 -1.92 1.46
C ALA A 348 -16.00 -2.73 0.36
N ALA A 349 -14.93 -2.21 -0.24
CA ALA A 349 -14.12 -2.91 -1.25
C ALA A 349 -13.49 -4.21 -0.70
N LEU A 350 -13.35 -4.32 0.62
CA LEU A 350 -12.87 -5.52 1.29
C LEU A 350 -13.97 -6.52 1.63
N ALA A 351 -15.21 -6.06 1.75
CA ALA A 351 -16.38 -6.93 1.89
C ALA A 351 -16.74 -7.61 0.56
N SER A 352 -16.46 -6.94 -0.57
CA SER A 352 -16.40 -7.61 -1.88
C SER A 352 -15.18 -8.53 -1.93
N ARG A 353 -15.41 -9.84 -1.89
CA ARG A 353 -14.36 -10.86 -1.83
C ARG A 353 -13.24 -10.61 -2.84
N PRO A 354 -11.96 -10.64 -2.45
CA PRO A 354 -10.86 -10.70 -3.40
C PRO A 354 -11.01 -11.95 -4.27
N ILE A 355 -11.14 -11.78 -5.58
CA ILE A 355 -10.81 -12.86 -6.51
C ILE A 355 -9.28 -12.91 -6.59
N GLU A 356 -8.66 -13.40 -5.52
CA GLU A 356 -7.27 -13.84 -5.55
C GLU A 356 -7.25 -15.26 -6.10
N ALA A 357 -6.29 -15.54 -6.98
CA ALA A 357 -6.16 -16.81 -7.68
C ALA A 357 -5.88 -17.95 -6.68
N GLY A 358 -6.96 -18.52 -6.13
CA GLY A 358 -6.88 -19.58 -5.13
C GLY A 358 -8.22 -20.10 -4.61
N GLY A 359 -9.34 -19.40 -4.81
CA GLY A 359 -10.68 -19.91 -4.43
C GLY A 359 -11.41 -20.55 -5.60
N LYS A 360 -11.87 -21.80 -5.46
CA LYS A 360 -12.88 -22.37 -6.37
C LYS A 360 -14.10 -21.43 -6.40
N PRO A 361 -14.65 -21.05 -7.58
CA PRO A 361 -15.95 -20.42 -7.61
C PRO A 361 -16.96 -21.47 -7.12
N ALA A 362 -17.56 -21.24 -5.96
CA ALA A 362 -18.84 -21.87 -5.70
C ALA A 362 -19.84 -21.15 -6.62
N LEU A 363 -20.12 -21.77 -7.77
CA LEU A 363 -21.34 -21.50 -8.53
C LEU A 363 -22.52 -21.83 -7.63
N LYS A 364 -22.93 -20.86 -6.81
CA LYS A 364 -24.35 -20.67 -6.53
C LYS A 364 -24.71 -19.42 -7.29
N ALA A 365 -25.64 -19.54 -8.24
CA ALA A 365 -26.35 -18.41 -8.80
C ALA A 365 -27.01 -17.69 -7.62
N ILE A 366 -26.37 -16.63 -7.15
CA ILE A 366 -27.01 -15.64 -6.30
C ILE A 366 -27.50 -14.62 -7.29
N ALA A 367 -28.83 -14.48 -7.39
CA ALA A 367 -29.46 -13.41 -8.14
C ALA A 367 -28.73 -12.10 -7.85
N ALA A 368 -28.48 -11.32 -8.91
CA ALA A 368 -27.79 -10.04 -8.85
C ALA A 368 -28.29 -9.23 -7.65
N ALA A 369 -27.44 -9.09 -6.63
CA ALA A 369 -27.65 -8.11 -5.59
C ALA A 369 -27.34 -6.76 -6.25
N THR A 370 -28.39 -6.16 -6.79
CA THR A 370 -28.42 -4.76 -7.19
C THR A 370 -27.97 -3.93 -5.99
N VAL A 371 -26.77 -3.35 -6.10
CA VAL A 371 -26.40 -2.22 -5.26
C VAL A 371 -27.40 -1.11 -5.62
N PRO A 372 -28.16 -0.54 -4.67
CA PRO A 372 -29.09 0.52 -4.99
C PRO A 372 -28.28 1.73 -5.47
N VAL A 373 -28.44 2.08 -6.74
CA VAL A 373 -28.08 3.39 -7.27
C VAL A 373 -29.17 4.35 -6.76
N PRO A 374 -28.85 5.41 -6.01
CA PRO A 374 -29.85 6.43 -5.70
C PRO A 374 -30.26 7.13 -7.00
N ASP A 375 -31.57 7.15 -7.26
CA ASP A 375 -32.14 7.87 -8.39
C ASP A 375 -31.93 9.38 -8.27
N LYS A 376 -31.55 9.95 -9.42
CA LYS A 376 -31.40 11.38 -9.79
C LYS A 376 -30.08 12.09 -9.40
N PRO A 377 -29.29 12.52 -10.39
CA PRO A 377 -28.29 13.56 -10.20
C PRO A 377 -29.00 14.92 -10.11
N GLN A 378 -28.80 15.67 -9.01
CA GLN A 378 -29.03 17.11 -9.03
C GLN A 378 -27.86 17.76 -9.77
N SER A 379 -28.13 18.17 -11.00
CA SER A 379 -27.26 18.96 -11.86
C SER A 379 -27.21 20.41 -11.35
N VAL A 380 -26.02 20.90 -11.01
CA VAL A 380 -25.70 22.32 -11.17
C VAL A 380 -24.26 22.40 -11.68
N TYR A 381 -24.10 22.39 -13.00
CA TYR A 381 -22.98 23.01 -13.69
C TYR A 381 -23.51 23.45 -15.06
N GLU A 382 -23.56 24.76 -15.26
CA GLU A 382 -23.94 25.36 -16.54
C GLU A 382 -22.91 25.01 -17.63
N PRO A 383 -23.36 24.76 -18.87
CA PRO A 383 -22.47 24.46 -19.98
C PRO A 383 -21.79 25.74 -20.50
N ILE A 384 -20.45 25.70 -20.57
CA ILE A 384 -19.68 26.66 -21.36
C ILE A 384 -19.99 26.39 -22.83
N THR A 385 -20.72 27.31 -23.46
CA THR A 385 -21.00 27.32 -24.89
C THR A 385 -19.89 28.09 -25.61
N GLY A 386 -19.05 27.38 -26.35
CA GLY A 386 -18.05 27.96 -27.23
C GLY A 386 -17.65 26.96 -28.31
N PRO A 387 -17.57 27.36 -29.59
CA PRO A 387 -17.24 26.44 -30.68
C PRO A 387 -15.81 25.90 -30.56
N ILE A 388 -15.67 24.60 -30.84
CA ILE A 388 -14.43 23.83 -30.85
C ILE A 388 -13.57 24.26 -32.06
N PRO A 389 -12.28 24.61 -31.90
CA PRO A 389 -11.40 24.86 -33.03
C PRO A 389 -11.08 23.57 -33.80
N VAL A 390 -11.27 23.58 -35.12
CA VAL A 390 -10.91 22.50 -36.04
C VAL A 390 -9.43 22.65 -36.45
N PRO A 391 -8.59 21.60 -36.40
CA PRO A 391 -7.22 21.68 -36.90
C PRO A 391 -7.17 21.76 -38.44
N THR A 392 -6.49 22.77 -38.98
CA THR A 392 -6.14 22.87 -40.41
C THR A 392 -4.96 21.95 -40.76
N PRO A 393 -4.94 21.30 -41.93
CA PRO A 393 -3.82 20.49 -42.37
C PRO A 393 -2.59 21.36 -42.66
N ARG A 394 -1.41 20.86 -42.26
CA ARG A 394 -0.11 21.51 -42.48
C ARG A 394 0.25 21.44 -43.98
N PRO A 395 0.65 22.53 -44.65
CA PRO A 395 1.09 22.47 -46.03
C PRO A 395 2.50 21.86 -46.14
N ASP A 396 2.73 21.15 -47.24
CA ASP A 396 3.99 20.48 -47.56
C ASP A 396 5.17 21.47 -47.65
N ARG A 397 6.20 21.24 -46.82
CA ARG A 397 7.63 21.26 -47.18
C ARG A 397 8.51 20.86 -46.00
#